data_AF-A0A9P8Q4I4-F1
#
_entry.id   AF-A0A9P8Q4I4-F1
#
_cell.length_a   1.000
_cell.length_b   1.000
_cell.length_c   1.000
_cell.angle_alpha   90.00
_cell.angle_beta   90.00
_cell.angle_gamma   90.00
#
_symmetry.space_group_name_H-M   'P 1'
#
loop_
_entity.id
_entity.type
_entity.pdbx_description
1 polymer ?
#
loop_
_entity_poly.entity_id
_entity_poly.type
_entity_poly.pdbx_seq_one_letter_code
_entity_poly.pdbx_strand_id
1 'polypeptide(L)'
;DGATPDVLYLQAHQAKSIPEATGERLRLMLNDGQYAINGVFKPSEAQNAIENFKRYCILKITQYEITPTNNGKIFLVVDRAE
;
A
#
# COMPACT_ATOMS: atom_id res chain seq x y z
N ASP A 1 -17.29 -11.53 -12.79
CA ASP A 1 -17.38 -10.17 -13.37
C ASP A 1 -16.65 -9.19 -12.47
N GLY A 2 -15.32 -9.18 -12.58
CA GLY A 2 -14.45 -8.47 -11.64
C GLY A 2 -14.43 -6.97 -11.93
N ALA A 3 -15.30 -6.22 -11.27
CA ALA A 3 -15.25 -4.76 -11.29
C ALA A 3 -13.85 -4.32 -10.84
N THR A 4 -13.18 -3.52 -11.66
CA THR A 4 -11.93 -2.88 -11.27
C THR A 4 -12.24 -1.94 -10.11
N PRO A 5 -11.56 -2.04 -8.97
CA PRO A 5 -11.82 -1.15 -7.85
C PRO A 5 -11.54 0.31 -8.24
N ASP A 6 -12.24 1.25 -7.60
CA ASP A 6 -12.04 2.68 -7.83
C ASP A 6 -10.60 3.08 -7.53
N VAL A 7 -10.07 4.03 -8.29
CA VAL A 7 -8.72 4.54 -8.05
C VAL A 7 -8.68 5.29 -6.71
N LEU A 8 -7.72 4.94 -5.85
CA LEU A 8 -7.50 5.64 -4.57
C LEU A 8 -6.34 6.62 -4.70
N TYR A 9 -6.48 7.80 -4.11
CA TYR A 9 -5.41 8.78 -3.98
C TYR A 9 -5.07 8.94 -2.51
N LEU A 10 -3.95 8.35 -2.07
CA LEU A 10 -3.57 8.33 -0.66
C LEU A 10 -2.15 8.87 -0.46
N GLN A 11 -1.97 9.70 0.56
CA GLN A 11 -0.66 10.21 0.94
C GLN A 11 0.04 9.24 1.89
N ALA A 12 1.31 8.89 1.61
CA ALA A 12 2.10 8.08 2.53
C ALA A 12 2.90 8.93 3.53
N HIS A 13 2.66 8.67 4.81
CA HIS A 13 3.31 9.37 5.92
C HIS A 13 4.56 8.68 6.43
N GLN A 14 4.54 7.35 6.43
CA GLN A 14 5.57 6.49 6.98
C GLN A 14 5.71 5.25 6.12
N ALA A 15 6.94 4.78 5.98
CA ALA A 15 7.27 3.53 5.31
C ALA A 15 8.22 2.71 6.20
N LYS A 16 8.04 1.39 6.21
CA LYS A 16 8.92 0.45 6.90
C LYS A 16 9.04 -0.84 6.08
N SER A 17 10.26 -1.23 5.74
CA SER A 17 10.54 -2.52 5.14
C SER A 17 10.34 -3.65 6.16
N ILE A 18 9.74 -4.74 5.70
CA ILE A 18 9.46 -5.95 6.47
C ILE A 18 10.10 -7.12 5.71
N PRO A 19 11.10 -7.80 6.32
CA PRO A 19 11.69 -8.99 5.72
C PRO A 19 10.67 -10.12 5.65
N GLU A 20 10.52 -10.73 4.48
CA GLU A 20 9.77 -11.97 4.28
C GLU A 20 10.61 -13.02 3.53
N ALA A 21 10.16 -14.27 3.57
CA ALA A 21 10.85 -15.40 2.94
C ALA A 21 11.02 -15.24 1.41
N THR A 22 10.16 -14.45 0.76
CA THR A 22 10.18 -14.23 -0.69
C THR A 22 10.71 -12.84 -1.09
N GLY A 23 11.23 -12.05 -0.15
CA GLY A 23 11.71 -10.69 -0.38
C GLY A 23 11.27 -9.69 0.69
N GLU A 24 11.59 -8.41 0.49
CA GLU A 24 11.16 -7.33 1.39
C GLU A 24 9.77 -6.81 1.00
N ARG A 25 8.84 -6.73 1.96
CA ARG A 25 7.57 -6.02 1.79
C ARG A 25 7.67 -4.61 2.35
N LEU A 26 7.09 -3.64 1.66
CA LEU A 26 6.99 -2.27 2.16
C LEU A 26 5.64 -2.06 2.87
N ARG A 27 5.69 -1.80 4.18
CA ARG A 27 4.51 -1.37 4.95
C ARG A 27 4.42 0.15 4.98
N LEU A 28 3.23 0.68 4.71
CA LEU A 28 2.96 2.11 4.68
C LEU A 28 1.89 2.52 5.69
N MET A 29 2.00 3.76 6.17
CA MET A 29 0.87 4.49 6.75
C MET A 29 0.32 5.44 5.69
N LEU A 30 -0.90 5.19 5.23
CA LEU A 30 -1.58 5.92 4.16
C LEU A 30 -2.75 6.73 4.74
N ASN A 31 -3.03 7.91 4.18
CA ASN A 31 -4.18 8.71 4.58
C ASN A 31 -4.80 9.48 3.41
N ASP A 32 -6.09 9.78 3.53
CA ASP A 32 -6.88 10.55 2.55
C ASP A 32 -7.11 12.01 3.00
N GLY A 33 -6.46 12.45 4.08
CA GLY A 33 -6.67 13.75 4.73
C GLY A 33 -7.68 13.74 5.88
N GLN A 34 -8.47 12.68 6.05
CA GLN A 34 -9.42 12.53 7.17
C GLN A 34 -9.16 11.26 7.98
N TYR A 35 -8.91 10.14 7.31
CA TYR A 35 -8.68 8.83 7.88
C TYR A 35 -7.33 8.27 7.47
N ALA A 36 -6.80 7.36 8.29
CA ALA A 36 -5.55 6.67 8.03
C ALA A 36 -5.75 5.15 8.00
N ILE A 37 -5.03 4.48 7.11
CA ILE A 37 -5.05 3.03 6.92
C ILE A 37 -3.63 2.48 6.82
N ASN A 38 -3.45 1.26 7.33
CA ASN A 38 -2.19 0.54 7.14
C ASN A 38 -2.19 -0.10 5.74
N GLY A 39 -1.19 0.25 4.95
CA GLY A 39 -0.95 -0.32 3.63
C GLY A 39 0.19 -1.34 3.65
N VAL A 40 0.12 -2.35 2.78
CA VAL A 40 1.25 -3.23 2.46
C VAL A 40 1.38 -3.31 0.94
N PHE A 41 2.55 -2.97 0.42
CA PHE A 41 2.87 -3.18 -0.99
C PHE A 41 3.31 -4.63 -1.21
N LYS A 42 2.70 -5.30 -2.19
CA LYS A 42 3.19 -6.61 -2.63
C LYS A 42 4.55 -6.45 -3.31
N PRO A 43 5.51 -7.36 -3.05
CA PRO A 43 6.78 -7.38 -3.76
C PRO A 43 6.55 -7.39 -5.26
N SER A 44 7.01 -6.34 -5.93
CA SER A 44 6.92 -6.19 -7.38
C SER A 44 8.09 -5.35 -7.88
N GLU A 45 8.41 -5.44 -9.17
CA GLU A 45 9.43 -4.56 -9.77
C GLU A 45 9.05 -3.07 -9.64
N ALA A 46 7.75 -2.78 -9.60
CA ALA A 46 7.23 -1.43 -9.34
C ALA A 46 7.50 -0.95 -7.91
N GLN A 47 7.68 -1.87 -6.95
CA GLN A 47 8.06 -1.52 -5.58
C GLN A 47 9.40 -0.78 -5.57
N ASN A 48 10.37 -1.13 -6.43
CA ASN A 48 11.66 -0.43 -6.49
C ASN A 48 11.54 1.04 -6.92
N ALA A 49 10.60 1.36 -7.81
CA ALA A 49 10.30 2.75 -8.19
C ALA A 49 9.70 3.55 -7.02
N ILE A 50 9.00 2.83 -6.13
CA ILE A 50 8.29 3.36 -4.98
C ILE A 50 9.18 3.38 -3.71
N GLU A 51 10.18 2.50 -3.60
CA GLU A 51 11.08 2.34 -2.45
C GLU A 51 11.93 3.57 -2.15
N ASN A 52 12.14 4.45 -3.14
CA ASN A 52 12.67 5.81 -2.94
C ASN A 52 11.60 6.78 -2.41
N PHE A 53 10.77 6.31 -1.48
CA PHE A 53 9.58 6.97 -1.01
C PHE A 53 9.92 8.32 -0.38
N LYS A 54 9.61 9.41 -1.09
CA LYS A 54 9.63 10.74 -0.49
C LYS A 54 8.48 10.80 0.49
N ARG A 55 8.78 11.03 1.77
CA ARG A 55 7.78 11.28 2.81
C ARG A 55 6.76 12.29 2.28
N TYR A 56 5.47 11.99 2.47
CA TYR A 56 4.33 12.81 2.03
C TYR A 56 4.00 12.80 0.53
N CYS A 57 4.57 11.88 -0.28
CA CYS A 57 4.07 11.74 -1.65
C CYS A 57 2.65 11.17 -1.68
N ILE A 58 1.92 11.52 -2.74
CA ILE A 58 0.59 11.00 -3.02
C ILE A 58 0.74 9.82 -3.98
N LEU A 59 0.16 8.70 -3.62
CA LEU A 59 0.05 7.51 -4.44
C LEU A 59 -1.29 7.49 -5.16
N LYS A 60 -1.25 7.20 -6.46
CA LYS A 60 -2.43 6.82 -7.23
C LYS A 60 -2.49 5.29 -7.29
N ILE A 61 -3.32 4.70 -6.45
CA ILE A 61 -3.45 3.24 -6.30
C ILE A 61 -4.55 2.75 -7.25
N THR A 62 -4.17 1.92 -8.21
CA THR A 62 -5.06 1.43 -9.28
C THR A 62 -5.45 -0.03 -9.13
N GLN A 63 -4.73 -0.79 -8.29
CA GLN A 63 -5.03 -2.19 -8.02
C GLN A 63 -4.68 -2.52 -6.57
N TYR A 64 -5.70 -2.97 -5.82
CA TYR A 64 -5.57 -3.28 -4.41
C TYR A 64 -6.67 -4.24 -3.95
N GLU A 65 -6.47 -4.78 -2.76
CA GLU A 65 -7.48 -5.53 -2.01
C GLU A 65 -7.53 -5.01 -0.56
N ILE A 66 -8.70 -5.07 0.06
CA ILE A 66 -8.87 -4.77 1.49
C ILE A 66 -8.93 -6.10 2.22
N THR A 67 -7.91 -6.40 3.01
CA THR A 67 -7.76 -7.70 3.66
C THR A 67 -7.90 -7.57 5.17
N PRO A 68 -8.95 -8.17 5.78
CA PRO A 68 -8.98 -8.37 7.22
C PRO A 68 -7.95 -9.42 7.61
N THR A 69 -7.23 -9.16 8.68
CA THR A 69 -6.25 -10.07 9.25
C THR A 69 -6.88 -10.89 10.38
N ASN A 70 -6.23 -11.99 10.76
CA ASN A 70 -6.72 -12.91 11.79
C ASN A 70 -6.89 -12.26 13.19
N ASN A 71 -6.36 -11.05 13.41
CA ASN A 71 -6.51 -10.31 14.65
C ASN A 71 -7.51 -9.14 14.56
N GLY A 72 -8.33 -9.09 13.51
CA GLY A 72 -9.36 -8.07 13.30
C GLY A 72 -8.85 -6.75 12.73
N LYS A 73 -7.55 -6.61 12.44
CA LYS A 73 -7.02 -5.42 11.76
C LYS A 73 -7.30 -5.49 10.28
N ILE A 74 -7.59 -4.34 9.67
CA ILE A 74 -7.83 -4.21 8.24
C ILE A 74 -6.60 -3.57 7.60
N PHE A 75 -6.15 -4.16 6.49
CA PHE A 75 -5.04 -3.66 5.69
C PHE A 75 -5.48 -3.38 4.25
N LEU A 76 -4.89 -2.34 3.66
CA LEU A 76 -4.92 -2.11 2.23
C LEU A 76 -3.71 -2.80 1.61
N VAL A 77 -3.92 -3.88 0.87
CA VAL A 77 -2.83 -4.56 0.16
C VAL A 77 -2.77 -3.98 -1.25
N VAL A 78 -1.65 -3.35 -1.58
CA VAL A 78 -1.46 -2.62 -2.83
C VAL A 78 -0.66 -3.47 -3.80
N ASP A 79 -1.25 -3.71 -4.97
CA ASP A 79 -0.66 -4.48 -6.05
C ASP A 79 -0.06 -3.56 -7.13
N ARG A 80 -0.69 -2.40 -7.36
CA ARG A 80 -0.24 -1.41 -8.34
C ARG A 80 -0.54 0.01 -7.88
N ALA A 81 0.48 0.86 -7.92
CA ALA A 81 0.36 2.30 -7.70
C ALA A 81 1.36 3.08 -8.59
N GLU A 82 1.01 4.34 -8.86
CA GLU A 82 1.82 5.36 -9.55
C GLU A 82 2.15 6.53 -8.62
#